data_AF-A0A3D4XRW8-F1
#
_entry.id   AF-A0A3D4XRW8-F1
#
_cell.length_a   1.000
_cell.length_b   1.000
_cell.length_c   1.000
_cell.angle_alpha   90.00
_cell.angle_beta   90.00
_cell.angle_gamma   90.00
#
_symmetry.space_group_name_H-M   'P 1'
#
loop_
_entity.id
_entity.type
_entity.pdbx_description
1 polymer ?
#
loop_
_entity_poly.entity_id
_entity_poly.type
_entity_poly.pdbx_seq_one_letter_code
_entity_poly.pdbx_strand_id
1 'polypeptide(L)'
;MSTTGRLQRIKLKGFKSIKKMDLELAPLNILIGSNGAGKSNFIGFFKFMNKLLDKELQLYVRSQLNGADRTLYFGRKITEKLESLESKQ
;
A
#
# COMPACT_ATOMS: atom_id res chain seq x y z
N MET A 1 -18.62 22.41 9.51
CA MET A 1 -17.72 21.29 9.86
C MET A 1 -17.19 20.70 8.56
N SER A 2 -15.88 20.76 8.32
CA SER A 2 -15.29 20.12 7.14
C SER A 2 -15.32 18.60 7.34
N THR A 3 -16.20 17.90 6.65
CA THR A 3 -16.15 16.44 6.54
C THR A 3 -14.95 16.06 5.68
N THR A 4 -13.76 16.05 6.28
CA THR A 4 -12.58 15.45 5.67
C THR A 4 -12.85 13.96 5.50
N GLY A 5 -12.97 13.50 4.25
CA GLY A 5 -13.33 12.12 3.94
C GLY A 5 -12.39 11.10 4.60
N ARG A 6 -12.96 10.08 5.25
CA ARG A 6 -12.21 9.04 5.95
C ARG A 6 -12.05 7.82 5.05
N LEU A 7 -10.85 7.27 4.99
CA LEU A 7 -10.61 5.98 4.34
C LEU A 7 -11.27 4.85 5.15
N GLN A 8 -12.23 4.16 4.55
CA GLN A 8 -13.01 3.12 5.23
C GLN A 8 -12.59 1.70 4.88
N ARG A 9 -12.03 1.49 3.68
CA ARG A 9 -11.64 0.16 3.21
C ARG A 9 -10.46 0.24 2.27
N ILE A 10 -9.54 -0.72 2.41
CA ILE A 10 -8.39 -0.90 1.54
C ILE A 10 -8.47 -2.28 0.92
N LYS A 11 -8.49 -2.34 -0.41
CA LYS A 11 -8.20 -3.55 -1.17
C LYS A 11 -6.85 -3.39 -1.83
N LEU A 12 -5.90 -4.25 -1.47
CA LEU A 12 -4.53 -4.21 -1.97
C LEU A 12 -4.12 -5.58 -2.50
N LYS A 13 -3.50 -5.63 -3.67
CA LYS A 13 -2.87 -6.83 -4.21
C LYS A 13 -1.50 -6.52 -4.79
N GLY A 14 -0.56 -7.44 -4.54
CA GLY A 14 0.72 -7.43 -5.24
C GLY A 14 1.74 -6.41 -4.73
N PHE A 15 1.70 -6.00 -3.46
CA PHE A 15 2.62 -4.99 -2.92
C PHE A 15 3.60 -5.58 -1.89
N LYS A 16 4.90 -5.52 -2.18
CA LYS A 16 5.98 -5.99 -1.28
C LYS A 16 5.74 -7.40 -0.74
N SER A 17 5.51 -7.58 0.57
CA SER A 17 5.19 -8.89 1.15
C SER A 17 3.69 -9.20 1.18
N ILE A 18 2.84 -8.30 0.68
CA ILE A 18 1.38 -8.41 0.70
C ILE A 18 0.90 -8.93 -0.65
N LYS A 19 0.52 -10.21 -0.70
CA LYS A 19 -0.07 -10.83 -1.89
C LYS A 19 -1.47 -10.29 -2.19
N LYS A 20 -2.35 -10.32 -1.19
CA LYS A 20 -3.73 -9.82 -1.24
C LYS A 20 -4.18 -9.42 0.17
N MET A 21 -4.88 -8.31 0.27
CA MET A 21 -5.49 -7.81 1.50
C MET A 21 -6.79 -7.08 1.15
N ASP A 22 -7.80 -7.29 1.98
CA ASP A 22 -9.08 -6.59 1.95
C ASP A 22 -9.42 -6.27 3.40
N LEU A 23 -9.30 -4.99 3.78
CA LEU A 23 -9.35 -4.56 5.17
C LEU A 23 -10.31 -3.39 5.33
N GLU A 24 -11.24 -3.51 6.26
CA GLU A 24 -12.05 -2.39 6.76
C GLU A 24 -11.28 -1.64 7.84
N LEU A 25 -11.33 -0.32 7.80
CA LEU A 25 -10.62 0.57 8.71
C LEU A 25 -11.59 1.19 9.71
N ALA A 26 -11.26 1.06 10.99
CA ALA A 26 -11.87 1.82 12.06
C ALA A 26 -11.16 3.18 12.25
N PRO A 27 -11.70 4.09 13.07
CA PRO A 27 -10.99 5.31 13.47
C PRO A 27 -9.64 5.05 14.16
N LEU A 28 -9.51 3.92 14.85
CA LEU A 28 -8.27 3.43 15.45
C LEU A 28 -8.04 1.98 15.01
N ASN A 29 -6.88 1.70 14.41
CA ASN A 29 -6.50 0.36 13.98
C ASN A 29 -5.16 -0.01 14.64
N ILE A 30 -5.10 -1.16 15.30
CA ILE A 30 -3.89 -1.67 15.93
C ILE A 30 -3.38 -2.86 15.10
N LEU A 31 -2.12 -2.79 14.67
CA LEU A 31 -1.48 -3.84 13.86
C LEU A 31 -0.66 -4.78 14.75
N ILE A 32 -1.10 -6.03 14.90
CA ILE A 32 -0.44 -7.05 15.71
C ILE A 32 0.04 -8.20 14.83
N GLY A 33 1.21 -8.76 15.13
CA GLY A 33 1.76 -9.93 14.43
C GLY A 33 3.27 -10.07 14.62
N SER A 34 3.85 -11.16 14.14
CA SER A 34 5.30 -11.41 14.22
C SER A 34 6.14 -10.46 13.35
N ASN A 35 7.45 -10.45 13.56
CA ASN A 35 8.38 -9.80 12.64
C ASN A 35 8.30 -10.44 11.25
N GLY A 36 8.28 -9.63 10.20
CA GLY A 36 8.11 -10.12 8.83
C GLY A 36 6.66 -10.38 8.41
N ALA A 37 5.67 -10.29 9.29
CA ALA A 37 4.25 -10.50 8.96
C ALA A 37 3.65 -9.45 7.98
N GLY A 38 4.43 -8.45 7.55
CA GLY A 38 4.00 -7.45 6.58
C GLY A 38 3.47 -6.13 7.18
N LYS A 39 3.48 -5.96 8.50
CA LYS A 39 3.01 -4.73 9.18
C LYS A 39 3.66 -3.45 8.66
N SER A 40 5.00 -3.40 8.59
CA SER A 40 5.73 -2.23 8.06
C SER A 40 5.50 -2.04 6.56
N ASN A 41 5.25 -3.11 5.81
CA ASN A 41 4.89 -3.01 4.40
C ASN A 41 3.50 -2.40 4.24
N PHE A 42 2.52 -2.78 5.07
CA PHE A 42 1.21 -2.15 5.06
C PHE A 42 1.30 -0.64 5.38
N ILE A 43 2.08 -0.24 6.39
CA ILE A 43 2.32 1.19 6.65
C ILE A 43 3.03 1.88 5.47
N GLY A 44 3.98 1.20 4.84
CA GLY A 44 4.68 1.69 3.65
C GLY A 44 3.77 1.89 2.43
N PHE A 45 2.63 1.20 2.35
CA PHE A 45 1.66 1.38 1.28
C PHE A 45 1.05 2.80 1.32
N PHE A 46 0.71 3.34 2.50
CA PHE A 46 0.22 4.71 2.60
C PHE A 46 1.23 5.75 2.13
N LYS A 47 2.52 5.54 2.41
CA LYS A 47 3.59 6.41 1.88
C LYS A 47 3.65 6.35 0.36
N PHE A 48 3.50 5.15 -0.21
CA PHE A 48 3.42 4.96 -1.66
C PHE A 48 2.20 5.66 -2.27
N MET A 49 1.03 5.56 -1.65
CA MET A 49 -0.19 6.24 -2.10
C MET A 49 -0.05 7.76 -2.08
N ASN A 50 0.53 8.33 -1.02
CA ASN A 50 0.77 9.78 -0.97
C ASN A 50 1.65 10.21 -2.16
N LYS A 51 2.74 9.48 -2.43
CA LYS A 51 3.61 9.75 -3.58
C LYS A 51 2.96 9.51 -4.95
N LEU A 52 1.98 8.60 -5.01
CA LEU A 52 1.15 8.42 -6.20
C LEU A 52 0.27 9.65 -6.45
N LEU A 53 -0.39 10.17 -5.40
CA LEU A 53 -1.24 11.35 -5.47
C LEU A 53 -0.44 12.61 -5.84
N ASP A 54 0.78 12.73 -5.33
CA ASP A 54 1.70 13.83 -5.63
C ASP A 54 2.27 13.78 -7.07
N LYS A 55 1.87 12.79 -7.90
CA LYS A 55 2.40 12.53 -9.25
C LYS A 55 3.91 12.27 -9.31
N GLU A 56 4.56 12.02 -8.18
CA GLU A 56 6.00 11.74 -8.07
C GLU A 56 6.34 10.24 -8.16
N LEU A 57 5.37 9.41 -8.57
CA LEU A 57 5.47 7.96 -8.52
C LEU A 57 6.71 7.40 -9.20
N GLN A 58 7.02 7.86 -10.42
CA GLN A 58 8.13 7.32 -11.20
C GLN A 58 9.48 7.55 -10.49
N LEU A 59 9.67 8.76 -9.97
CA LEU A 59 10.87 9.13 -9.23
C LEU A 59 10.95 8.35 -7.92
N TYR A 60 9.85 8.24 -7.19
CA TYR A 60 9.79 7.51 -5.93
C TYR A 60 10.08 6.00 -6.10
N VAL A 61 9.49 5.36 -7.12
CA VAL A 61 9.73 3.94 -7.41
C VAL A 61 11.18 3.69 -7.81
N ARG A 62 11.76 4.56 -8.65
CA ARG A 62 13.15 4.43 -9.10
C ARG A 62 14.18 4.73 -8.00
N SER A 63 13.98 5.81 -7.25
CA SER A 63 14.99 6.33 -6.30
C SER A 63 14.87 5.73 -4.89
N GLN A 64 13.66 5.43 -4.41
CA GLN A 64 13.44 5.07 -3.00
C GLN A 64 12.92 3.64 -2.78
N LEU A 65 12.22 3.06 -3.76
CA LEU A 65 11.74 1.68 -3.68
C LEU A 65 12.65 0.68 -4.40
N ASN A 66 13.80 1.12 -4.92
CA ASN A 66 14.76 0.29 -5.65
C ASN A 66 14.12 -0.46 -6.84
N GLY A 67 13.21 0.21 -7.55
CA GLY A 67 12.56 -0.31 -8.74
C GLY A 67 11.37 -1.23 -8.50
N ALA A 68 10.81 -1.73 -9.61
CA ALA A 68 9.57 -2.51 -9.62
C ALA A 68 9.69 -3.88 -8.92
N ASP A 69 10.87 -4.51 -8.98
CA ASP A 69 11.05 -5.87 -8.42
C ASP A 69 10.98 -5.93 -6.89
N ARG A 70 11.31 -4.84 -6.19
CA ARG A 70 11.12 -4.74 -4.73
C ARG A 70 9.77 -4.16 -4.33
N THR A 71 9.05 -3.56 -5.28
CA THR A 71 7.74 -2.95 -5.05
C THR A 71 6.63 -3.98 -5.22
N LEU A 72 6.76 -4.89 -6.19
CA LEU A 72 5.79 -5.93 -6.50
C LEU A 72 5.98 -7.16 -5.62
N TYR A 73 4.88 -7.87 -5.35
CA TYR A 73 4.93 -9.08 -4.53
C TYR A 73 5.78 -10.18 -5.17
N PHE A 74 6.90 -10.48 -4.52
CA PHE A 74 7.98 -11.32 -5.05
C PHE A 74 8.43 -10.93 -6.48
N GLY A 75 8.40 -9.63 -6.77
CA GLY A 75 8.89 -9.04 -8.01
C GLY A 75 8.04 -9.36 -9.25
N ARG A 76 8.52 -8.86 -10.40
CA ARG A 76 7.76 -8.89 -11.67
C ARG A 76 7.55 -10.30 -12.24
N LYS A 77 8.39 -11.26 -11.84
CA LYS A 77 8.25 -12.67 -12.25
C LYS A 77 7.00 -13.35 -11.67
N ILE A 78 6.53 -12.86 -10.53
CA ILE A 78 5.39 -13.45 -9.79
C ILE A 78 4.18 -12.54 -9.82
N THR A 79 4.39 -11.22 -9.85
CA THR A 79 3.32 -10.23 -9.85
C THR A 79 3.55 -9.23 -10.98
N GLU A 80 2.69 -9.26 -11.99
CA GLU A 80 2.79 -8.35 -13.16
C GLU A 80 2.41 -6.90 -12.81
N LYS A 81 1.42 -6.72 -11.94
CA LYS A 81 0.88 -5.40 -11.59
C LYS A 81 0.47 -5.30 -10.13
N LEU A 82 0.57 -4.08 -9.61
CA LEU A 82 -0.02 -3.68 -8.34
C LEU A 82 -1.45 -3.22 -8.59
N GLU A 83 -2.39 -3.71 -7.78
CA GLU A 83 -3.78 -3.26 -7.81
C GLU A 83 -4.17 -2.73 -6.43
N SER A 84 -4.73 -1.53 -6.38
CA SER A 84 -5.35 -1.00 -5.17
C SER A 84 -6.68 -0.32 -5.47
N LEU A 85 -7.68 -0.60 -4.63
CA LEU A 85 -8.94 0.13 -4.59
C LEU A 85 -9.14 0.67 -3.19
N GLU A 86 -9.56 1.93 -3.11
CA GLU A 86 -9.86 2.64 -1.88
C GLU A 86 -11.21 3.33 -2.02
N SER A 87 -12.01 3.23 -0.96
CA SER A 87 -13.33 3.88 -0.90
C SER A 87 -13.30 4.98 0.15
N LYS A 88 -13.67 6.19 -0.28
CA LYS A 88 -13.89 7.37 0.56
C LYS A 88 -15.39 7.72 0.53
N GLN A 89 -15.93 8.20 1.65
CA GLN A 89 -17.20 8.93 1.71
C GLN A 89 -16.90 10.38 2.07
#